data_AF-Q945Y7-F1
#
_entry.id   AF-Q945Y7-F1
#
_cell.length_a   1.000
_cell.length_b   1.000
_cell.length_c   1.000
_cell.angle_alpha   90.00
_cell.angle_beta   90.00
_cell.angle_gamma   90.00
#
_symmetry.space_group_name_H-M   'P 1'
#
loop_
_entity.id
_entity.type
_entity.pdbx_description
1 polymer ?
#
loop_
_entity_poly.entity_id
_entity_poly.type
_entity_poly.pdbx_seq_one_letter_code
_entity_poly.pdbx_strand_id
1 'polypeptide(L)'
;DSGLGKTTSDAEVPVIPIVGMGGIGKTTLAQLVYNDDKVAGFFDSKAWIYVSEDFDVIKVMKAVLQSVNGGVPDTNDLNLLHIKLKEELSEKKILLVLDDVWHDNYVDWTSLIRPLEFAKSGSKIIITTRNQNVAKMTGTLPAYQLKELAYDDCLSVLARHALGRENFDGHTHLKDIGEEIVKKCKGLPLALST
;
A
#
# COMPACT_ATOMS: atom_id res chain seq x y z
N ASP A 1 -26.67 39.52 14.20
CA ASP A 1 -25.27 39.27 13.87
C ASP A 1 -24.84 37.87 14.23
N SER A 2 -24.34 37.23 13.19
CA SER A 2 -23.90 35.84 13.04
C SER A 2 -22.71 35.47 13.91
N GLY A 3 -22.91 34.54 14.84
CA GLY A 3 -21.85 33.70 15.39
C GLY A 3 -21.67 32.49 14.49
N LEU A 4 -20.68 32.57 13.61
CA LEU A 4 -20.29 31.59 12.60
C LEU A 4 -20.33 30.15 13.14
N GLY A 5 -21.07 29.29 12.44
CA GLY A 5 -21.04 27.85 12.66
C GLY A 5 -19.60 27.33 12.58
N LYS A 6 -19.26 26.44 13.51
CA LYS A 6 -18.05 25.61 13.45
C LYS A 6 -17.95 25.02 12.04
N THR A 7 -16.95 25.45 11.29
CA THR A 7 -16.51 24.77 10.09
C THR A 7 -16.16 23.34 10.49
N THR A 8 -16.89 22.39 9.91
CA THR A 8 -16.61 20.96 9.99
C THR A 8 -15.15 20.74 9.59
N SER A 9 -14.39 20.07 10.46
CA SER A 9 -12.97 19.75 10.28
C SER A 9 -12.65 19.30 8.86
N ASP A 10 -11.69 19.96 8.21
CA ASP A 10 -10.99 19.46 7.03
C ASP A 10 -10.39 18.10 7.39
N ALA A 11 -11.12 17.02 7.12
CA ALA A 11 -10.66 15.68 7.46
C ALA A 11 -9.67 15.23 6.39
N GLU A 12 -8.38 15.38 6.67
CA GLU A 12 -7.27 14.84 5.88
C GLU A 12 -7.55 13.38 5.48
N VAL A 13 -7.22 13.01 4.24
CA VAL A 13 -7.42 11.63 3.76
C VAL A 13 -6.59 10.67 4.62
N PRO A 14 -7.20 9.65 5.25
CA PRO A 14 -6.45 8.77 6.14
C PRO A 14 -5.41 7.93 5.40
N VAL A 15 -4.20 7.89 5.97
CA VAL A 15 -3.04 7.16 5.46
C VAL A 15 -2.74 6.01 6.40
N ILE A 16 -2.69 4.80 5.86
CA ILE A 16 -2.49 3.53 6.58
C ILE A 16 -1.15 2.94 6.17
N PRO A 17 -0.10 3.09 7.00
CA PRO A 17 1.18 2.45 6.73
C PRO A 17 1.16 0.95 7.04
N ILE A 18 1.65 0.14 6.11
CA ILE A 18 2.01 -1.26 6.32
C ILE A 18 3.53 -1.33 6.34
N VAL A 19 4.07 -1.74 7.49
CA VAL A 19 5.51 -1.67 7.78
C VAL A 19 6.04 -3.05 8.13
N GLY A 20 7.28 -3.33 7.73
CA GLY A 20 7.92 -4.63 7.98
C GLY A 20 9.14 -4.86 7.10
N MET A 21 9.93 -5.88 7.44
CA MET A 21 11.19 -6.19 6.76
C MET A 21 11.01 -6.56 5.27
N GLY A 22 12.11 -6.66 4.54
CA GLY A 22 12.10 -7.14 3.15
C GLY A 22 11.61 -8.58 3.08
N GLY A 23 10.83 -8.93 2.05
CA GLY A 23 10.34 -10.30 1.83
C GLY A 23 9.24 -10.78 2.80
N ILE A 24 8.76 -9.92 3.72
CA ILE A 24 7.75 -10.29 4.73
C ILE A 24 6.30 -10.32 4.20
N GLY A 25 6.06 -9.85 2.97
CA GLY A 25 4.73 -9.90 2.34
C GLY A 25 3.86 -8.64 2.44
N LYS A 26 4.43 -7.44 2.67
CA LYS A 26 3.67 -6.17 2.75
C LYS A 26 2.85 -5.89 1.49
N THR A 27 3.52 -5.94 0.33
CA THR A 27 2.92 -5.78 -0.99
C THR A 27 1.82 -6.81 -1.21
N THR A 28 2.06 -8.07 -0.83
CA THR A 28 1.06 -9.15 -0.90
C THR A 28 -0.17 -8.84 -0.04
N LEU A 29 0.01 -8.38 1.19
CA LEU A 29 -1.12 -7.98 2.06
C LEU A 29 -1.91 -6.81 1.46
N ALA A 30 -1.22 -5.78 0.96
CA ALA A 30 -1.87 -4.66 0.30
C ALA A 30 -2.63 -5.11 -0.98
N GLN A 31 -2.09 -6.05 -1.75
CA GLN A 31 -2.76 -6.62 -2.93
C GLN A 31 -4.03 -7.38 -2.55
N LEU A 32 -4.00 -8.16 -1.46
CA LEU A 32 -5.19 -8.86 -0.96
C LEU A 32 -6.32 -7.88 -0.60
N VAL A 33 -5.98 -6.77 0.07
CA VAL A 33 -6.95 -5.71 0.38
C VAL A 33 -7.43 -5.00 -0.87
N TYR A 34 -6.52 -4.62 -1.77
CA TYR A 34 -6.84 -3.88 -2.98
C TYR A 34 -7.74 -4.67 -3.94
N ASN A 35 -7.55 -5.99 -4.03
CA ASN A 35 -8.29 -6.87 -4.93
C ASN A 35 -9.54 -7.51 -4.29
N ASP A 36 -9.81 -7.28 -3.01
CA ASP A 36 -11.03 -7.78 -2.37
C ASP A 36 -12.27 -7.08 -2.96
N ASP A 37 -13.28 -7.86 -3.39
CA ASP A 37 -14.48 -7.35 -4.06
C ASP A 37 -15.31 -6.43 -3.16
N LYS A 38 -15.34 -6.69 -1.85
CA LYS A 38 -16.06 -5.82 -0.91
C LYS A 38 -15.34 -4.49 -0.83
N VAL A 39 -14.02 -4.51 -0.67
CA VAL A 39 -13.18 -3.29 -0.69
C VAL A 39 -13.37 -2.53 -1.99
N ALA A 40 -13.30 -3.22 -3.15
CA ALA A 40 -13.47 -2.61 -4.46
C ALA A 40 -14.83 -1.92 -4.60
N GLY A 41 -15.91 -2.53 -4.11
CA GLY A 41 -17.26 -1.95 -4.14
C GLY A 41 -17.45 -0.70 -3.28
N PHE A 42 -16.52 -0.35 -2.38
CA PHE A 42 -16.61 0.85 -1.56
C PHE A 42 -16.05 2.12 -2.21
N PHE A 43 -15.24 2.01 -3.27
CA PHE A 43 -14.51 3.12 -3.89
C PHE A 43 -14.94 3.33 -5.34
N ASP A 44 -15.02 4.59 -5.76
CA ASP A 44 -15.35 4.99 -7.14
C ASP A 44 -14.16 4.74 -8.07
N SER A 45 -12.94 4.78 -7.55
CA SER A 45 -11.71 4.52 -8.31
C SER A 45 -10.61 3.96 -7.41
N LYS A 46 -9.69 3.21 -8.02
CA LYS A 46 -8.53 2.66 -7.34
C LYS A 46 -7.27 2.94 -8.16
N ALA A 47 -6.16 3.19 -7.47
CA ALA A 47 -4.86 3.38 -8.10
C ALA A 47 -3.80 2.63 -7.29
N TRP A 48 -2.90 1.94 -8.00
CA TRP A 48 -1.76 1.26 -7.41
C TRP A 48 -0.48 1.77 -8.07
N ILE A 49 0.34 2.48 -7.30
CA ILE A 49 1.55 3.13 -7.80
C ILE A 49 2.75 2.53 -7.06
N TYR A 50 3.65 1.89 -7.81
CA TYR A 50 4.95 1.51 -7.29
C TYR A 50 5.84 2.76 -7.21
N VAL A 51 6.45 2.97 -6.05
CA VAL A 51 7.31 4.12 -5.78
C VAL A 51 8.76 3.67 -5.88
N SER A 52 9.46 4.12 -6.92
CA SER A 52 10.88 3.83 -7.09
C SER A 52 11.74 4.53 -6.02
N GLU A 53 12.95 4.00 -5.79
CA GLU A 53 13.96 4.65 -4.93
C GLU A 53 14.28 6.07 -5.40
N ASP A 54 14.35 6.28 -6.72
CA ASP A 54 14.41 7.60 -7.36
C ASP A 54 13.02 8.25 -7.34
N PHE A 55 12.58 8.68 -6.16
CA PHE A 55 11.28 9.31 -5.97
C PHE A 55 11.14 10.57 -6.84
N ASP A 56 10.04 10.67 -7.57
CA ASP A 56 9.71 11.82 -8.40
C ASP A 56 8.20 12.09 -8.29
N VAL A 57 7.87 13.19 -7.59
CA VAL A 57 6.49 13.60 -7.33
C VAL A 57 5.67 13.77 -8.62
N ILE A 58 6.29 14.26 -9.70
CA ILE A 58 5.62 14.48 -10.99
C ILE A 58 5.25 13.14 -11.60
N LYS A 59 6.16 12.15 -11.58
CA LYS A 59 5.87 10.80 -12.09
C LYS A 59 4.76 10.13 -11.31
N VAL A 60 4.77 10.23 -9.98
CA VAL A 60 3.72 9.66 -9.13
C VAL A 60 2.37 10.30 -9.44
N MET A 61 2.29 11.63 -9.48
CA MET A 61 1.02 12.33 -9.80
C MET A 61 0.46 11.97 -11.16
N LYS A 62 1.33 11.89 -12.18
CA LYS A 62 0.92 11.44 -13.52
C LYS A 62 0.39 10.01 -13.50
N ALA A 63 1.04 9.11 -12.76
CA ALA A 63 0.61 7.73 -12.64
C ALA A 63 -0.74 7.60 -11.91
N VAL A 64 -0.99 8.44 -10.90
CA VAL A 64 -2.30 8.55 -10.24
C VAL A 64 -3.35 9.04 -11.24
N LEU A 65 -3.10 10.14 -11.96
CA LEU A 65 -4.03 10.65 -13.00
C LEU A 65 -4.36 9.58 -14.02
N GLN A 66 -3.34 8.94 -14.59
CA GLN A 66 -3.50 7.86 -15.55
C GLN A 66 -4.38 6.73 -15.00
N SER A 67 -4.28 6.41 -13.71
CA SER A 67 -5.08 5.36 -13.08
C SER A 67 -6.54 5.78 -12.85
N VAL A 68 -6.81 7.05 -12.55
CA VAL A 68 -8.16 7.52 -12.17
C VAL A 68 -9.00 8.06 -13.33
N ASN A 69 -8.37 8.54 -14.41
CA ASN A 69 -9.07 9.09 -15.57
C ASN A 69 -8.57 8.57 -16.93
N GLY A 70 -7.54 7.71 -16.94
CA GLY A 70 -6.99 7.12 -18.17
C GLY A 70 -6.10 8.05 -19.00
N GLY A 71 -5.87 9.29 -18.57
CA GLY A 71 -5.09 10.29 -19.28
C GLY A 71 -3.79 10.67 -18.58
N VAL A 72 -2.69 10.73 -19.34
CA VAL A 72 -1.42 11.34 -18.91
C VAL A 72 -1.39 12.79 -19.37
N PRO A 73 -1.29 13.77 -18.46
CA PRO A 73 -1.05 15.15 -18.86
C PRO A 73 0.30 15.30 -19.56
N ASP A 74 0.29 15.95 -20.73
CA ASP A 74 1.51 16.39 -21.42
C ASP A 74 2.06 17.68 -20.78
N THR A 75 2.42 17.62 -19.51
CA THR A 75 3.07 18.70 -18.78
C THR A 75 3.85 18.16 -17.59
N ASN A 76 4.99 18.78 -17.27
CA ASN A 76 5.73 18.54 -16.03
C ASN A 76 5.54 19.68 -15.01
N ASP A 77 4.63 20.61 -15.28
CA ASP A 77 4.27 21.66 -14.34
C ASP A 77 3.46 21.07 -13.19
N LEU A 78 4.07 21.07 -12.01
CA LEU A 78 3.49 20.53 -10.78
C LEU A 78 2.17 21.21 -10.40
N ASN A 79 2.02 22.50 -10.64
CA ASN A 79 0.79 23.22 -10.34
C ASN A 79 -0.35 22.78 -11.27
N LEU A 80 -0.05 22.60 -12.55
CA LEU A 80 -1.05 22.08 -13.50
C LEU A 80 -1.47 20.64 -13.16
N LEU A 81 -0.53 19.82 -12.68
CA LEU A 81 -0.84 18.46 -12.19
C LEU A 81 -1.70 18.50 -10.92
N HIS A 82 -1.40 19.40 -9.97
CA HIS A 82 -2.23 19.60 -8.77
C HIS A 82 -3.67 19.98 -9.12
N ILE A 83 -3.85 20.94 -10.04
CA ILE A 83 -5.19 21.38 -10.48
C ILE A 83 -5.97 20.22 -11.08
N LYS A 84 -5.34 19.47 -12.01
CA LYS A 84 -5.98 18.31 -12.65
C LYS A 84 -6.33 17.21 -11.66
N LEU A 85 -5.42 16.86 -10.74
CA LEU A 85 -5.71 15.86 -9.71
C LEU A 85 -6.86 16.32 -8.82
N LYS A 86 -6.84 17.58 -8.37
CA LYS A 86 -7.93 18.13 -7.56
C LYS A 86 -9.27 18.00 -8.29
N GLU A 87 -9.36 18.42 -9.55
CA GLU A 87 -10.58 18.34 -10.35
C GLU A 87 -11.08 16.89 -10.48
N GLU A 88 -10.19 15.95 -10.74
CA GLU A 88 -10.54 14.53 -10.88
C GLU A 88 -10.99 13.88 -9.57
N LEU A 89 -10.40 14.30 -8.44
CA LEU A 89 -10.60 13.66 -7.15
C LEU A 89 -11.76 14.25 -6.35
N SER A 90 -12.14 15.50 -6.59
CA SER A 90 -13.10 16.27 -5.76
C SER A 90 -14.44 15.56 -5.52
N GLU A 91 -14.87 14.70 -6.45
CA GLU A 91 -16.15 13.99 -6.36
C GLU A 91 -16.00 12.45 -6.30
N LYS A 92 -14.76 11.95 -6.26
CA LYS A 92 -14.46 10.51 -6.29
C LYS A 92 -13.89 10.05 -4.97
N LYS A 93 -14.46 8.95 -4.46
CA LYS A 93 -13.91 8.22 -3.33
C LYS A 93 -12.85 7.26 -3.85
N ILE A 94 -11.60 7.47 -3.46
CA ILE A 94 -10.47 6.73 -4.00
C ILE A 94 -9.80 5.83 -2.97
N LEU A 95 -9.31 4.67 -3.44
CA LEU A 95 -8.28 3.90 -2.75
C LEU A 95 -6.96 4.04 -3.52
N LEU A 96 -5.99 4.71 -2.92
CA LEU A 96 -4.64 4.84 -3.47
C LEU A 96 -3.69 3.93 -2.70
N VAL A 97 -2.93 3.10 -3.40
CA VAL A 97 -1.81 2.36 -2.84
C VAL A 97 -0.51 2.94 -3.38
N LEU A 98 0.38 3.37 -2.48
CA LEU A 98 1.76 3.72 -2.78
C LEU A 98 2.66 2.59 -2.26
N ASP A 99 3.11 1.74 -3.17
CA ASP A 99 3.83 0.52 -2.85
C ASP A 99 5.35 0.79 -2.82
N ASP A 100 6.00 0.26 -1.80
CA ASP A 100 7.44 0.32 -1.52
C ASP A 100 8.01 1.73 -1.41
N VAL A 101 7.42 2.57 -0.54
CA VAL A 101 7.89 3.95 -0.33
C VAL A 101 9.19 3.97 0.47
N TRP A 102 10.26 4.48 -0.13
CA TRP A 102 11.58 4.62 0.49
C TRP A 102 11.89 6.03 0.99
N HIS A 103 11.35 7.04 0.31
CA HIS A 103 11.76 8.43 0.45
C HIS A 103 11.09 9.12 1.66
N ASP A 104 11.89 9.61 2.61
CA ASP A 104 11.45 10.31 3.82
C ASP A 104 11.60 11.83 3.74
N ASN A 105 11.20 12.41 2.60
CA ASN A 105 11.13 13.85 2.42
C ASN A 105 9.70 14.37 2.62
N TYR A 106 9.54 15.17 3.67
CA TYR A 106 8.26 15.76 4.04
C TYR A 106 7.72 16.76 3.00
N VAL A 107 8.60 17.51 2.32
CA VAL A 107 8.19 18.49 1.29
C VAL A 107 7.59 17.77 0.09
N ASP A 108 8.23 16.69 -0.34
CA ASP A 108 7.76 15.89 -1.46
C ASP A 108 6.45 15.16 -1.13
N TRP A 109 6.35 14.61 0.08
CA TRP A 109 5.12 14.00 0.59
C TRP A 109 3.95 14.98 0.64
N THR A 110 4.16 16.16 1.22
CA THR A 110 3.11 17.19 1.32
C THR A 110 2.68 17.70 -0.05
N SER A 111 3.62 17.80 -1.00
CA SER A 111 3.27 18.09 -2.39
C SER A 111 2.40 17.01 -3.01
N LEU A 112 2.69 15.73 -2.77
CA LEU A 112 1.89 14.60 -3.27
C LEU A 112 0.48 14.55 -2.68
N ILE A 113 0.33 14.82 -1.38
CA ILE A 113 -0.93 14.63 -0.66
C ILE A 113 -1.90 15.80 -0.82
N ARG A 114 -1.41 17.02 -1.03
CA ARG A 114 -2.27 18.21 -1.17
C ARG A 114 -3.44 18.06 -2.13
N PRO A 115 -3.26 17.54 -3.37
CA PRO A 115 -4.40 17.32 -4.27
C PRO A 115 -5.35 16.22 -3.77
N LEU A 116 -4.84 15.24 -3.03
CA LEU A 116 -5.61 14.12 -2.47
C LEU A 116 -6.50 14.55 -1.31
N GLU A 117 -6.18 15.64 -0.60
CA GLU A 117 -7.04 16.23 0.45
C GLU A 117 -8.43 16.63 -0.07
N PHE A 118 -8.55 16.92 -1.37
CA PHE A 118 -9.83 17.23 -2.00
C PHE A 118 -10.64 15.97 -2.34
N ALA A 119 -10.07 14.77 -2.22
CA ALA A 119 -10.79 13.54 -2.52
C ALA A 119 -12.02 13.37 -1.62
N LYS A 120 -13.08 12.76 -2.16
CA LYS A 120 -14.34 12.59 -1.45
C LYS A 120 -14.14 11.84 -0.13
N SER A 121 -14.92 12.24 0.88
CA SER A 121 -14.87 11.64 2.22
C SER A 121 -15.00 10.11 2.16
N GLY A 122 -14.15 9.46 2.97
CA GLY A 122 -14.00 8.00 3.00
C GLY A 122 -12.97 7.46 2.01
N SER A 123 -12.30 8.31 1.23
CA SER A 123 -11.06 7.96 0.53
C SER A 123 -9.99 7.46 1.50
N LYS A 124 -9.07 6.62 1.01
CA LYS A 124 -8.00 6.02 1.81
C LYS A 124 -6.71 5.93 1.00
N ILE A 125 -5.59 6.10 1.71
CA ILE A 125 -4.26 5.86 1.18
C ILE A 125 -3.65 4.70 1.99
N ILE A 126 -3.14 3.70 1.29
CA ILE A 126 -2.30 2.65 1.86
C ILE A 126 -0.88 2.90 1.37
N ILE A 127 0.08 2.80 2.28
CA ILE A 127 1.48 2.78 1.89
C ILE A 127 2.11 1.48 2.37
N THR A 128 3.03 0.92 1.59
CA THR A 128 3.90 -0.16 2.07
C THR A 128 5.32 0.39 2.18
N THR A 129 6.02 0.09 3.28
CA THR A 129 7.40 0.55 3.47
C THR A 129 8.18 -0.35 4.40
N ARG A 130 9.51 -0.37 4.25
CA ARG A 130 10.44 -0.97 5.21
C ARG A 130 10.90 0.04 6.26
N ASN A 131 10.74 1.33 5.98
CA ASN A 131 11.29 2.43 6.76
C ASN A 131 10.25 2.94 7.77
N GLN A 132 10.54 2.77 9.07
CA GLN A 132 9.67 3.28 10.13
C GLN A 132 9.56 4.81 10.13
N ASN A 133 10.57 5.54 9.66
CA ASN A 133 10.52 7.00 9.59
C ASN A 133 9.55 7.44 8.51
N VAL A 134 9.53 6.78 7.35
CA VAL A 134 8.51 7.01 6.31
C VAL A 134 7.12 6.80 6.90
N ALA A 135 6.88 5.70 7.61
CA ALA A 135 5.58 5.42 8.21
C ALA A 135 5.14 6.48 9.24
N LYS A 136 6.07 6.99 10.05
CA LYS A 136 5.80 8.08 11.02
C LYS A 136 5.54 9.42 10.33
N MET A 137 6.25 9.71 9.25
CA MET A 137 6.13 10.96 8.49
C MET A 137 4.80 11.04 7.74
N THR A 138 4.36 9.92 7.19
CA THR A 138 3.23 9.85 6.25
C THR A 138 1.92 9.39 6.89
N GLY A 139 1.99 8.57 7.94
CA GLY A 139 0.83 7.94 8.55
C GLY A 139 0.00 8.91 9.37
N THR A 140 -1.28 9.01 9.04
CA THR A 140 -2.28 9.68 9.90
C THR A 140 -3.03 8.67 10.79
N LEU A 141 -2.85 7.37 10.53
CA LEU A 141 -3.32 6.26 11.35
C LEU A 141 -2.14 5.41 11.86
N PRO A 142 -2.34 4.63 12.95
CA PRO A 142 -1.30 3.74 13.44
C PRO A 142 -0.80 2.78 12.35
N ALA A 143 0.52 2.68 12.23
CA ALA A 143 1.14 1.76 11.29
C ALA A 143 0.81 0.30 11.65
N TYR A 144 0.39 -0.47 10.65
CA TYR A 144 0.26 -1.91 10.73
C TYR A 144 1.64 -2.56 10.60
N GLN A 145 2.17 -3.06 11.73
CA GLN A 145 3.43 -3.79 11.77
C GLN A 145 3.20 -5.23 11.34
N LEU A 146 3.56 -5.54 10.10
CA LEU A 146 3.46 -6.90 9.56
C LEU A 146 4.57 -7.75 10.17
N LYS A 147 4.17 -8.85 10.80
CA LYS A 147 5.05 -9.80 11.51
C LYS A 147 5.37 -11.00 10.63
N GLU A 148 6.37 -11.75 11.06
CA GLU A 148 6.72 -13.03 10.45
C GLU A 148 5.56 -14.02 10.55
N LEU A 149 5.55 -14.98 9.61
CA LEU A 149 4.60 -16.09 9.64
C LEU A 149 4.84 -17.00 10.84
N ALA A 150 3.76 -17.58 11.37
CA ALA A 150 3.88 -18.66 12.35
C ALA A 150 4.52 -19.89 11.70
N TYR A 151 5.10 -20.76 12.54
CA TYR A 151 5.80 -21.96 12.09
C TYR A 151 4.93 -22.87 11.21
N ASP A 152 3.70 -23.14 11.63
CA ASP A 152 2.76 -24.00 10.89
C ASP A 152 2.30 -23.37 9.57
N ASP A 153 2.14 -22.04 9.54
CA ASP A 153 1.85 -21.30 8.30
C ASP A 153 3.04 -21.39 7.32
N CYS A 154 4.28 -21.36 7.83
CA CYS A 154 5.46 -21.54 6.99
C CYS A 154 5.52 -22.93 6.36
N LEU A 155 5.20 -23.98 7.13
CA LEU A 155 5.10 -25.34 6.62
C LEU A 155 4.03 -25.43 5.51
N SER A 156 2.88 -24.79 5.73
CA SER A 156 1.79 -24.77 4.76
C SER A 156 2.18 -24.04 3.48
N VAL A 157 2.84 -22.87 3.59
CA VAL A 157 3.37 -22.12 2.44
C VAL A 157 4.40 -22.94 1.68
N LEU A 158 5.35 -23.58 2.38
CA LEU A 158 6.38 -24.42 1.77
C LEU A 158 5.77 -25.62 1.06
N ALA A 159 4.82 -26.32 1.68
CA ALA A 159 4.11 -27.45 1.07
C ALA A 159 3.35 -27.02 -0.19
N ARG A 160 2.69 -25.85 -0.14
CA ARG A 160 1.94 -25.33 -1.29
C ARG A 160 2.87 -24.99 -2.43
N HIS A 161 4.01 -24.39 -2.14
CA HIS A 161 5.00 -24.04 -3.15
C HIS A 161 5.70 -25.26 -3.75
N ALA A 162 6.19 -26.17 -2.91
CA ALA A 162 7.00 -27.31 -3.34
C ALA A 162 6.18 -28.48 -3.90
N LEU A 163 4.96 -28.70 -3.39
CA LEU A 163 4.15 -29.88 -3.67
C LEU A 163 2.79 -29.54 -4.31
N GLY A 164 2.37 -28.28 -4.34
CA GLY A 164 1.01 -27.90 -4.74
C GLY A 164 -0.06 -28.41 -3.78
N ARG A 165 0.28 -28.63 -2.50
CA ARG A 165 -0.60 -29.19 -1.46
C ARG A 165 -0.67 -28.26 -0.25
N GLU A 166 -1.71 -28.40 0.55
CA GLU A 166 -1.88 -27.60 1.78
C GLU A 166 -0.87 -27.96 2.87
N ASN A 167 -0.36 -29.19 2.87
CA ASN A 167 0.57 -29.72 3.86
C ASN A 167 1.39 -30.88 3.28
N PHE A 168 2.21 -31.51 4.13
CA PHE A 168 3.03 -32.66 3.78
C PHE A 168 2.31 -34.02 3.92
N ASP A 169 0.98 -34.04 4.04
CA ASP A 169 0.25 -35.30 4.12
C ASP A 169 0.45 -36.12 2.83
N GLY A 170 0.64 -37.42 2.99
CA GLY A 170 1.05 -38.32 1.90
C GLY A 170 2.52 -38.18 1.46
N HIS A 171 3.29 -37.24 2.04
CA HIS A 171 4.71 -36.99 1.75
C HIS A 171 5.54 -36.96 3.03
N THR A 172 5.26 -37.88 3.96
CA THR A 172 5.88 -37.93 5.29
C THR A 172 7.41 -37.99 5.25
N HIS A 173 8.00 -38.63 4.23
CA HIS A 173 9.45 -38.68 4.02
C HIS A 173 10.09 -37.31 3.71
N LEU A 174 9.32 -36.33 3.25
CA LEU A 174 9.78 -34.95 3.01
C LEU A 174 9.48 -34.01 4.18
N LYS A 175 8.64 -34.43 5.13
CA LYS A 175 8.18 -33.58 6.22
C LYS A 175 9.34 -33.09 7.08
N ASP A 176 10.23 -34.00 7.50
CA ASP A 176 11.41 -33.66 8.31
C ASP A 176 12.33 -32.66 7.60
N ILE A 177 12.49 -32.81 6.27
CA ILE A 177 13.27 -31.88 5.46
C ILE A 177 12.58 -30.51 5.40
N GLY A 178 11.26 -30.48 5.21
CA GLY A 178 10.46 -29.26 5.20
C GLY A 178 10.54 -28.50 6.53
N GLU A 179 10.48 -29.22 7.65
CA GLU A 179 10.63 -28.65 9.00
C GLU A 179 12.00 -28.00 9.21
N GLU A 180 13.08 -28.62 8.73
CA GLU A 180 14.43 -28.06 8.79
C GLU A 180 14.60 -26.83 7.88
N ILE A 181 13.95 -26.80 6.72
CA ILE A 181 13.93 -25.62 5.84
C ILE A 181 13.21 -24.46 6.54
N VAL A 182 12.00 -24.70 7.08
CA VAL A 182 11.22 -23.65 7.76
C VAL A 182 11.99 -23.03 8.93
N LYS A 183 12.70 -23.84 9.72
CA LYS A 183 13.56 -23.35 10.82
C LYS A 183 14.62 -22.35 10.31
N LYS A 184 15.18 -22.57 9.12
CA LYS A 184 16.17 -21.68 8.51
C LYS A 184 15.57 -20.41 7.90
N CYS A 185 14.33 -20.48 7.41
CA CYS A 185 13.64 -19.34 6.77
C CYS A 185 13.11 -18.29 7.76
N LYS A 186 13.05 -18.62 9.06
CA LYS A 186 12.71 -17.69 10.15
C LYS A 186 11.40 -16.91 9.92
N GLY A 187 10.41 -17.56 9.33
CA GLY A 187 9.08 -16.95 9.14
C GLY A 187 8.95 -15.96 7.98
N LEU A 188 9.96 -15.84 7.11
CA LEU A 188 9.89 -14.96 5.93
C LEU A 188 9.27 -15.69 4.72
N PRO A 189 8.10 -15.24 4.20
CA PRO A 189 7.46 -15.86 3.04
C PRO A 189 8.36 -15.98 1.81
N LEU A 190 9.14 -14.94 1.52
CA LEU A 190 10.04 -14.92 0.37
C LEU A 190 11.07 -16.06 0.42
N ALA A 191 11.61 -16.35 1.61
CA ALA A 191 12.60 -17.41 1.80
C ALA A 191 11.99 -18.82 1.66
N LEU A 192 10.67 -18.97 1.72
CA LEU A 192 9.96 -20.25 1.55
C LEU A 192 9.53 -20.50 0.09
N SER A 193 9.56 -19.47 -0.75
CA SER A 193 9.01 -19.46 -2.11
C SER A 193 10.07 -19.16 -3.17
N THR A 194 11.35 -19.34 -2.82
CA THR A 194 12.51 -19.20 -3.72
C THR A 194 13.03 -20.59 -4.07
#